data_AF-A0AA49JBW9-F1
#
_entry.id   AF-A0AA49JBW9-F1
#
_cell.length_a   1.000
_cell.length_b   1.000
_cell.length_c   1.000
_cell.angle_alpha   90.00
_cell.angle_beta   90.00
_cell.angle_gamma   90.00
#
_symmetry.space_group_name_H-M   'P 1'
#
loop_
_entity.id
_entity.type
_entity.pdbx_description
1 polymer ?
#
loop_
_entity_poly.entity_id
_entity_poly.type
_entity_poly.pdbx_seq_one_letter_code
_entity_poly.pdbx_strand_id
1 'polypeptide(L)'
;MDKLTELNRLLGIESFKNFSEDESLEIFMKLVEYSFDLSTDKGTKRVIELSYQVEPDSLFPEKRFLYHYYLSIAWSDLRKLRKTQSESWNWDHPQVEQEIIHLRSAIKYFNQDKVQHPAVTFCQIHTNLANSFDFCGRFVAAMENWNKAIKIDGTFGMALGAKGNSMIYHGLNSLYDDGHRSIYFGLGYKYLKRAIQFPIEPNALNDYIEKVQYLETQYTWVTDYNPDLNISSESSTNEEELYRIWCLENVLFLNPLNDLGTFKIANHDPFALPNMVITSEKAGSYHSFFNQIKQEYITARLFLFRGSNDDSEHYADRGVLRYDMLDSSINSIQTEQIKTAFRIAYSLFDKISYFLNSYLDLDIKEHKVNFRTIWFDKKGNLREDFIKKRNLMFRALYWISKDLFYNDDQYESVLEPDASEIVKMRNYIEHKSFKVYKKAFQKETAPDMFLDKMSYSVSLEELYMKTLKVIKTAREAIMYLSLGIQWEEREKES
;
A
#
# COMPACT_ATOMS: atom_id res chain seq x y z
N MET A 1 3.51 42.54 -1.51
CA MET A 1 3.31 42.30 -0.06
C MET A 1 4.25 41.17 0.31
N ASP A 2 5.01 41.28 1.41
CA ASP A 2 5.92 40.19 1.81
C ASP A 2 5.12 38.95 2.31
N LYS A 3 5.73 37.76 2.24
CA LYS A 3 5.09 36.48 2.60
C LYS A 3 4.59 36.45 4.05
N LEU A 4 5.28 37.12 4.98
CA LEU A 4 4.91 37.14 6.39
C LEU A 4 3.65 37.98 6.62
N THR A 5 3.57 39.14 5.98
CA THR A 5 2.39 40.01 6.04
C THR A 5 1.16 39.30 5.48
N GLU A 6 1.31 38.62 4.34
CA GLU A 6 0.20 37.87 3.74
C GLU A 6 -0.18 36.64 4.59
N LEU A 7 0.79 35.91 5.13
CA LEU A 7 0.51 34.81 6.08
C LEU A 7 -0.32 35.31 7.27
N ASN A 8 0.07 36.42 7.90
CA ASN A 8 -0.67 37.00 9.02
C ASN A 8 -2.11 37.39 8.64
N ARG A 9 -2.33 37.89 7.42
CA ARG A 9 -3.67 38.17 6.90
C ARG A 9 -4.50 36.90 6.76
N LEU A 10 -3.93 35.85 6.17
CA LEU A 10 -4.60 34.56 5.96
C LEU A 10 -4.92 33.84 7.27
N LEU A 11 -4.06 33.97 8.29
CA LEU A 11 -4.30 33.41 9.62
C LEU A 11 -5.57 33.97 10.29
N GLY A 12 -6.01 35.17 9.91
CA GLY A 12 -7.24 35.80 10.42
C GLY A 12 -8.55 35.30 9.79
N ILE A 13 -8.50 34.41 8.79
CA ILE A 13 -9.71 33.86 8.15
C ILE A 13 -10.36 32.88 9.11
N GLU A 14 -11.59 33.17 9.56
CA GLU A 14 -12.32 32.32 10.52
C GLU A 14 -13.09 31.17 9.87
N SER A 15 -13.63 31.36 8.65
CA SER A 15 -14.39 30.33 7.93
C SER A 15 -14.41 30.57 6.41
N PHE A 16 -14.82 29.56 5.64
CA PHE A 16 -14.93 29.62 4.16
C PHE A 16 -16.32 29.97 3.62
N LYS A 17 -17.27 30.39 4.46
CA LYS A 17 -18.69 30.59 4.07
C LYS A 17 -18.92 31.50 2.86
N ASN A 18 -18.02 32.46 2.63
CA ASN A 18 -18.12 33.45 1.55
C ASN A 18 -17.02 33.29 0.49
N PHE A 19 -16.29 32.18 0.49
CA PHE A 19 -15.24 31.92 -0.47
C PHE A 19 -15.72 30.89 -1.50
N SER A 20 -15.36 31.10 -2.75
CA SER A 20 -15.49 30.08 -3.79
C SER A 20 -14.53 28.91 -3.54
N GLU A 21 -14.74 27.81 -4.27
CA GLU A 21 -13.84 26.65 -4.27
C GLU A 21 -12.39 27.06 -4.57
N ASP A 22 -12.20 27.88 -5.61
CA ASP A 22 -10.88 28.32 -6.05
C ASP A 22 -10.19 29.24 -5.05
N GLU A 23 -10.90 30.22 -4.49
CA GLU A 23 -10.34 31.10 -3.46
C GLU A 23 -9.98 30.30 -2.20
N SER A 24 -10.83 29.34 -1.81
CA SER A 24 -10.58 28.48 -0.66
C SER A 24 -9.32 27.63 -0.88
N LEU A 25 -9.17 27.01 -2.05
CA LEU A 25 -7.97 26.23 -2.38
C LEU A 25 -6.70 27.08 -2.44
N GLU A 26 -6.80 28.30 -2.99
CA GLU A 26 -5.67 29.23 -3.01
C GLU A 26 -5.23 29.62 -1.59
N ILE A 27 -6.17 29.79 -0.66
CA ILE A 27 -5.88 30.03 0.76
C ILE A 27 -5.17 28.83 1.38
N PHE A 28 -5.65 27.60 1.16
CA PHE A 28 -5.00 26.37 1.66
C PHE A 28 -3.56 26.28 1.15
N MET A 29 -3.36 26.43 -0.16
CA MET A 29 -2.05 26.38 -0.80
C MET A 29 -1.10 27.42 -0.20
N LYS A 30 -1.49 28.70 -0.15
CA LYS A 30 -0.65 29.78 0.38
C LYS A 30 -0.31 29.62 1.86
N LEU A 31 -1.26 29.16 2.69
CA LEU A 31 -0.99 28.92 4.10
C LEU A 31 0.08 27.84 4.30
N VAL A 32 0.07 26.78 3.51
CA VAL A 32 1.10 25.72 3.54
C VAL A 32 2.42 26.23 2.98
N GLU A 33 2.43 26.81 1.77
CA GLU A 33 3.65 27.32 1.11
C GLU A 33 4.38 28.36 1.96
N TYR A 34 3.66 29.37 2.46
CA TYR A 34 4.28 30.42 3.28
C TYR A 34 4.76 29.90 4.63
N SER A 35 4.10 28.89 5.19
CA SER A 35 4.58 28.23 6.41
C SER A 35 5.91 27.54 6.19
N PHE A 36 6.02 26.79 5.10
CA PHE A 36 7.26 26.12 4.70
C PHE A 36 8.39 27.13 4.45
N ASP A 37 8.14 28.14 3.61
CA ASP A 37 9.13 29.16 3.24
C ASP A 37 9.63 29.97 4.43
N LEU A 38 8.77 30.24 5.42
CA LEU A 38 9.10 30.99 6.62
C LEU A 38 9.55 30.09 7.79
N SER A 39 9.67 28.78 7.58
CA SER A 39 10.05 27.80 8.60
C SER A 39 9.20 27.89 9.88
N THR A 40 7.88 27.97 9.72
CA THR A 40 6.89 28.10 10.81
C THR A 40 5.75 27.09 10.64
N ASP A 41 5.07 26.69 11.73
CA ASP A 41 3.92 25.79 11.67
C ASP A 41 2.56 26.50 11.62
N LYS A 42 2.53 27.84 11.72
CA LYS A 42 1.29 28.58 11.96
C LYS A 42 0.24 28.37 10.87
N GLY A 43 0.61 28.52 9.60
CA GLY A 43 -0.34 28.34 8.49
C GLY A 43 -0.70 26.87 8.27
N THR A 44 0.25 25.95 8.47
CA THR A 44 0.01 24.50 8.48
C THR A 44 -1.06 24.11 9.51
N LYS A 45 -0.90 24.56 10.76
CA LYS A 45 -1.90 24.34 11.83
C LYS A 45 -3.25 24.97 11.46
N ARG A 46 -3.23 26.18 10.91
CA ARG A 46 -4.47 26.88 10.51
C ARG A 46 -5.23 26.13 9.42
N VAL A 47 -4.53 25.59 8.42
CA VAL A 47 -5.15 24.78 7.36
C VAL A 47 -5.83 23.54 7.94
N ILE A 48 -5.17 22.86 8.88
CA ILE A 48 -5.75 21.71 9.57
C ILE A 48 -6.98 22.13 10.39
N GLU A 49 -6.91 23.22 11.16
CA GLU A 49 -8.04 23.73 11.94
C GLU A 49 -9.25 24.08 11.07
N LEU A 50 -9.02 24.77 9.95
CA LEU A 50 -10.07 25.13 9.01
C LEU A 50 -10.67 23.90 8.32
N SER A 51 -9.88 22.84 8.11
CA SER A 51 -10.36 21.59 7.50
C SER A 51 -11.46 20.90 8.31
N TYR A 52 -11.47 21.08 9.64
CA TYR A 52 -12.51 20.52 10.52
C TYR A 52 -13.85 21.26 10.42
N GLN A 53 -13.89 22.41 9.75
CA GLN A 53 -15.09 23.26 9.64
C GLN A 53 -15.74 23.17 8.25
N VAL A 54 -15.18 22.36 7.35
CA VAL A 54 -15.65 22.25 5.97
C VAL A 54 -16.16 20.85 5.68
N GLU A 55 -17.26 20.77 4.94
CA GLU A 55 -17.72 19.54 4.30
C GLU A 55 -17.11 19.48 2.90
N PRO A 56 -16.08 18.63 2.65
CA PRO A 56 -15.29 18.71 1.43
C PRO A 56 -16.12 18.47 0.16
N ASP A 57 -17.15 17.62 0.28
CA ASP A 57 -18.05 17.27 -0.81
C ASP A 57 -18.90 18.45 -1.27
N SER A 58 -19.20 19.38 -0.35
CA SER A 58 -19.97 20.59 -0.64
C SER A 58 -19.09 21.76 -1.07
N LEU A 59 -17.93 21.94 -0.44
CA LEU A 59 -17.07 23.11 -0.69
C LEU A 59 -16.12 22.90 -1.88
N PHE A 60 -15.68 21.67 -2.13
CA PHE A 60 -14.74 21.32 -3.20
C PHE A 60 -15.32 20.26 -4.14
N PRO A 61 -16.46 20.54 -4.82
CA PRO A 61 -17.11 19.56 -5.67
C PRO A 61 -16.29 19.16 -6.91
N GLU A 62 -15.49 20.07 -7.48
CA GLU A 62 -14.74 19.81 -8.72
C GLU A 62 -13.26 19.49 -8.50
N LYS A 63 -12.65 20.09 -7.47
CA LYS A 63 -11.22 20.10 -7.17
C LYS A 63 -10.93 19.51 -5.78
N ARG A 64 -11.78 18.60 -5.30
CA ARG A 64 -11.61 17.87 -4.02
C ARG A 64 -10.22 17.25 -3.85
N PHE A 65 -9.62 16.78 -4.93
CA PHE A 65 -8.27 16.21 -4.88
C PHE A 65 -7.20 17.23 -4.46
N LEU A 66 -7.32 18.50 -4.85
CA LEU A 66 -6.39 19.56 -4.43
C LEU A 66 -6.53 19.85 -2.94
N TYR A 67 -7.77 19.89 -2.42
CA TYR A 67 -8.02 20.02 -0.99
C TYR A 67 -7.30 18.92 -0.19
N HIS A 68 -7.50 17.66 -0.58
CA HIS A 68 -6.81 16.55 0.09
C HIS A 68 -5.30 16.61 -0.12
N TYR A 69 -4.81 16.94 -1.31
CA TYR A 69 -3.38 17.06 -1.57
C TYR A 69 -2.72 18.12 -0.67
N TYR A 70 -3.28 19.33 -0.57
CA TYR A 70 -2.74 20.38 0.31
C TYR A 70 -2.78 20.00 1.78
N LEU A 71 -3.85 19.32 2.24
CA LEU A 71 -3.87 18.81 3.61
C LEU A 71 -2.81 17.76 3.88
N SER A 72 -2.52 16.88 2.92
CA SER A 72 -1.43 15.92 3.08
C SER A 72 -0.07 16.60 3.26
N ILE A 73 0.18 17.71 2.53
CA ILE A 73 1.40 18.49 2.68
C ILE A 73 1.46 19.13 4.08
N ALA A 74 0.35 19.73 4.54
CA ALA A 74 0.25 20.31 5.88
C ALA A 74 0.59 19.28 6.97
N TRP A 75 0.02 18.07 6.90
CA TRP A 75 0.33 16.99 7.85
C TRP A 75 1.80 16.56 7.78
N SER A 76 2.37 16.50 6.58
CA SER A 76 3.80 16.18 6.37
C SER A 76 4.72 17.22 6.97
N ASP A 77 4.40 18.50 6.82
CA ASP A 77 5.20 19.59 7.38
C ASP A 77 5.09 19.62 8.91
N LEU A 78 3.89 19.40 9.46
CA LEU A 78 3.71 19.26 10.91
C LEU A 78 4.52 18.10 11.49
N ARG A 79 4.61 16.97 10.76
CA ARG A 79 5.46 15.83 11.14
C ARG A 79 6.94 16.21 11.17
N LYS A 80 7.43 16.92 10.15
CA LYS A 80 8.85 17.32 10.07
C LYS A 80 9.28 18.24 11.22
N LEU A 81 8.38 19.07 11.71
CA LEU A 81 8.65 20.04 12.79
C LEU A 81 8.73 19.42 14.20
N ARG A 82 8.21 18.19 14.40
CA ARG A 82 8.22 17.51 15.71
C ARG A 82 9.46 16.64 15.96
N LYS A 83 10.43 16.58 15.04
CA LYS A 83 11.51 15.59 15.09
C LYS A 83 12.43 15.71 16.31
N THR A 84 12.18 14.91 17.35
CA THR A 84 13.25 14.29 18.13
C THR A 84 13.56 12.91 17.54
N GLN A 85 14.82 12.45 17.62
CA GLN A 85 15.23 11.16 17.07
C GLN A 85 14.46 9.98 17.70
N SER A 86 14.02 10.13 18.96
CA SER A 86 13.23 9.13 19.69
C SER A 86 11.83 8.90 19.11
N GLU A 87 11.19 9.92 18.55
CA GLU A 87 9.80 9.82 18.04
C GLU A 87 9.72 9.15 16.66
N SER A 88 10.83 9.11 15.91
CA SER A 88 10.85 8.53 14.54
C SER A 88 10.59 7.01 14.49
N TRP A 89 10.78 6.32 15.62
CA TRP A 89 10.55 4.89 15.77
C TRP A 89 9.21 4.53 16.42
N ASN A 90 8.37 5.53 16.72
CA ASN A 90 7.01 5.25 17.18
C ASN A 90 6.26 4.43 16.11
N TRP A 91 5.45 3.49 16.58
CA TRP A 91 4.65 2.63 15.71
C TRP A 91 3.41 3.36 15.20
N ASP A 92 2.75 4.09 16.09
CA ASP A 92 1.67 5.01 15.75
C ASP A 92 2.21 6.39 15.42
N HIS A 93 1.69 6.95 14.33
CA HIS A 93 2.07 8.26 13.87
C HIS A 93 0.85 8.96 13.25
N PRO A 94 0.05 9.70 14.05
CA PRO A 94 -1.20 10.29 13.58
C PRO A 94 -1.03 11.18 12.35
N GLN A 95 0.07 11.93 12.25
CA GLN A 95 0.36 12.76 11.08
C GLN A 95 0.56 11.92 9.81
N VAL A 96 1.25 10.77 9.89
CA VAL A 96 1.45 9.88 8.74
C VAL A 96 0.14 9.20 8.35
N GLU A 97 -0.71 8.88 9.33
CA GLU A 97 -2.06 8.37 9.05
C GLU A 97 -2.86 9.38 8.22
N GLN A 98 -2.85 10.64 8.64
CA GLN A 98 -3.51 11.72 7.91
C GLN A 98 -2.88 11.96 6.53
N GLU A 99 -1.54 11.94 6.41
CA GLU A 99 -0.85 11.99 5.11
C GLU A 99 -1.40 10.91 4.16
N ILE A 100 -1.44 9.64 4.60
CA ILE A 100 -1.91 8.51 3.79
C ILE A 100 -3.39 8.65 3.42
N ILE A 101 -4.26 9.01 4.37
CA ILE A 101 -5.70 9.19 4.14
C ILE A 101 -5.95 10.25 3.07
N HIS A 102 -5.32 11.40 3.23
CA HIS A 102 -5.49 12.51 2.32
C HIS A 102 -4.86 12.22 0.95
N LEU A 103 -3.69 11.58 0.87
CA LEU A 103 -3.07 11.22 -0.41
C LEU A 103 -3.89 10.19 -1.19
N ARG A 104 -4.43 9.15 -0.51
CA ARG A 104 -5.34 8.19 -1.14
C ARG A 104 -6.63 8.85 -1.61
N SER A 105 -7.17 9.80 -0.82
CA SER A 105 -8.35 10.57 -1.22
C SER A 105 -8.06 11.49 -2.41
N ALA A 106 -6.87 12.09 -2.47
CA ALA A 106 -6.44 12.89 -3.61
C ALA A 106 -6.34 12.05 -4.88
N ILE A 107 -5.85 10.79 -4.80
CA ILE A 107 -5.86 9.85 -5.93
C ILE A 107 -7.30 9.49 -6.31
N LYS A 108 -8.15 9.15 -5.35
CA LYS A 108 -9.55 8.73 -5.58
C LYS A 108 -10.35 9.79 -6.34
N TYR A 109 -10.19 11.06 -5.98
CA TYR A 109 -10.93 12.17 -6.56
C TYR A 109 -10.15 12.93 -7.63
N PHE A 110 -9.02 12.40 -8.10
CA PHE A 110 -8.15 13.10 -9.03
C PHE A 110 -8.90 13.42 -10.33
N ASN A 111 -8.87 14.68 -10.74
CA ASN A 111 -9.47 15.14 -11.99
C ASN A 111 -8.44 15.92 -12.80
N GLN A 112 -7.94 15.30 -13.86
CA GLN A 112 -6.91 15.85 -14.73
C GLN A 112 -7.34 17.15 -15.45
N ASP A 113 -8.64 17.32 -15.70
CA ASP A 113 -9.18 18.47 -16.43
C ASP A 113 -9.29 19.73 -15.55
N LYS A 114 -9.10 19.57 -14.24
CA LYS A 114 -9.30 20.62 -13.23
C LYS A 114 -8.00 21.10 -12.59
N VAL A 115 -6.84 20.78 -13.17
CA VAL A 115 -5.51 21.21 -12.72
C VAL A 115 -4.62 21.57 -13.90
N GLN A 116 -3.77 22.58 -13.73
CA GLN A 116 -2.90 23.11 -14.80
C GLN A 116 -1.82 22.11 -15.25
N HIS A 117 -1.24 21.36 -14.31
CA HIS A 117 -0.16 20.41 -14.56
C HIS A 117 -0.54 19.02 -14.02
N PRO A 118 -1.47 18.30 -14.69
CA PRO A 118 -2.03 17.06 -14.17
C PRO A 118 -0.97 15.97 -13.97
N ALA A 119 -0.07 15.77 -14.93
CA ALA A 119 0.99 14.78 -14.82
C ALA A 119 1.90 15.05 -13.60
N VAL A 120 2.37 16.30 -13.44
CA VAL A 120 3.24 16.71 -12.33
C VAL A 120 2.51 16.54 -10.98
N THR A 121 1.26 17.00 -10.88
CA THR A 121 0.46 16.90 -9.66
C THR A 121 0.25 15.44 -9.26
N PHE A 122 -0.06 14.59 -10.23
CA PHE A 122 -0.27 13.16 -9.98
C PHE A 122 1.02 12.45 -9.58
N CYS A 123 2.16 12.80 -10.20
CA CYS A 123 3.48 12.34 -9.79
C CYS A 123 3.81 12.76 -8.34
N GLN A 124 3.50 14.00 -7.95
CA GLN A 124 3.72 14.48 -6.58
C GLN A 124 2.87 13.71 -5.57
N ILE A 125 1.57 13.51 -5.84
CA ILE A 125 0.66 12.76 -4.96
C ILE A 125 1.17 11.32 -4.77
N HIS A 126 1.50 10.62 -5.86
CA HIS A 126 2.04 9.26 -5.76
C HIS A 126 3.40 9.19 -5.05
N THR A 127 4.29 10.16 -5.29
CA THR A 127 5.60 10.21 -4.63
C THR A 127 5.46 10.45 -3.13
N ASN A 128 4.57 11.35 -2.71
CA ASN A 128 4.32 11.61 -1.29
C ASN A 128 3.65 10.41 -0.61
N LEU A 129 2.76 9.70 -1.30
CA LEU A 129 2.13 8.49 -0.77
C LEU A 129 3.16 7.38 -0.59
N ALA A 130 4.04 7.20 -1.57
CA ALA A 130 5.15 6.26 -1.49
C ALA A 130 6.09 6.60 -0.32
N ASN A 131 6.47 7.86 -0.15
CA ASN A 131 7.32 8.30 0.97
C ASN A 131 6.65 8.03 2.33
N SER A 132 5.33 8.16 2.43
CA SER A 132 4.57 7.85 3.64
C SER A 132 4.54 6.35 3.92
N PHE A 133 4.34 5.51 2.89
CA PHE A 133 4.42 4.06 3.03
C PHE A 133 5.82 3.59 3.41
N ASP A 134 6.86 4.10 2.75
CA ASP A 134 8.26 3.77 3.03
C ASP A 134 8.63 4.13 4.47
N PHE A 135 8.18 5.30 4.95
CA PHE A 135 8.33 5.67 6.35
C PHE A 135 7.70 4.66 7.31
N CYS A 136 6.55 4.08 6.98
CA CYS A 136 5.91 3.03 7.78
C CYS A 136 6.61 1.66 7.68
N GLY A 137 7.62 1.51 6.82
CA GLY A 137 8.26 0.23 6.48
C GLY A 137 7.58 -0.51 5.33
N ARG A 138 6.52 0.04 4.75
CA ARG A 138 5.74 -0.57 3.66
C ARG A 138 6.37 -0.33 2.29
N PHE A 139 7.63 -0.76 2.13
CA PHE A 139 8.44 -0.45 0.94
C PHE A 139 7.86 -1.06 -0.36
N VAL A 140 7.24 -2.23 -0.31
CA VAL A 140 6.53 -2.83 -1.46
C VAL A 140 5.43 -1.91 -1.99
N ALA A 141 4.56 -1.37 -1.12
CA ALA A 141 3.54 -0.39 -1.50
C ALA A 141 4.15 0.94 -1.95
N ALA A 142 5.30 1.34 -1.38
CA ALA A 142 6.04 2.51 -1.81
C ALA A 142 6.59 2.36 -3.24
N MET A 143 7.21 1.22 -3.56
CA MET A 143 7.71 0.89 -4.90
C MET A 143 6.61 0.96 -5.94
N GLU A 144 5.42 0.41 -5.66
CA GLU A 144 4.28 0.51 -6.58
C GLU A 144 3.91 1.98 -6.89
N ASN A 145 3.89 2.85 -5.88
CA ASN A 145 3.52 4.25 -6.06
C ASN A 145 4.61 5.08 -6.75
N TRP A 146 5.89 4.90 -6.42
CA TRP A 146 6.98 5.53 -7.19
C TRP A 146 7.01 5.04 -8.63
N ASN A 147 6.75 3.75 -8.88
CA ASN A 147 6.65 3.22 -10.24
C ASN A 147 5.50 3.87 -11.03
N LYS A 148 4.36 4.14 -10.40
CA LYS A 148 3.26 4.91 -11.04
C LYS A 148 3.73 6.31 -11.43
N ALA A 149 4.37 7.05 -10.52
CA ALA A 149 4.91 8.37 -10.82
C ALA A 149 5.94 8.34 -11.96
N ILE A 150 6.91 7.43 -11.90
CA ILE A 150 7.97 7.30 -12.92
C ILE A 150 7.41 6.86 -14.29
N LYS A 151 6.32 6.08 -14.30
CA LYS A 151 5.64 5.69 -15.54
C LYS A 151 4.96 6.89 -16.21
N ILE A 152 4.44 7.83 -15.43
CA ILE A 152 3.83 9.08 -15.94
C ILE A 152 4.91 10.03 -16.43
N ASP A 153 5.94 10.24 -15.61
CA ASP A 153 7.08 11.09 -15.93
C ASP A 153 8.39 10.43 -15.48
N GLY A 154 9.10 9.85 -16.45
CA GLY A 154 10.40 9.20 -16.21
C GLY A 154 11.51 10.17 -15.82
N THR A 155 11.27 11.48 -15.84
CA THR A 155 12.21 12.53 -15.44
C THR A 155 11.85 13.15 -14.08
N PHE A 156 10.83 12.64 -13.40
CA PHE A 156 10.41 13.15 -12.09
C PHE A 156 11.44 12.80 -11.01
N GLY A 157 12.43 13.69 -10.85
CA GLY A 157 13.64 13.49 -10.04
C GLY A 157 13.36 13.07 -8.60
N MET A 158 12.30 13.62 -7.98
CA MET A 158 11.95 13.29 -6.60
C MET A 158 11.53 11.82 -6.43
N ALA A 159 10.73 11.27 -7.36
CA ALA A 159 10.35 9.84 -7.31
C ALA A 159 11.55 8.93 -7.58
N LEU A 160 12.40 9.29 -8.56
CA LEU A 160 13.60 8.54 -8.88
C LEU A 160 14.54 8.45 -7.66
N GLY A 161 14.80 9.58 -7.01
CA GLY A 161 15.72 9.63 -5.87
C GLY A 161 15.17 8.94 -4.62
N ALA A 162 13.89 9.16 -4.30
CA ALA A 162 13.23 8.49 -3.17
C ALA A 162 13.20 6.96 -3.37
N LYS A 163 12.82 6.50 -4.56
CA LYS A 163 12.87 5.08 -4.94
C LYS A 163 14.27 4.51 -4.81
N GLY A 164 15.28 5.20 -5.37
CA GLY A 164 16.67 4.74 -5.32
C GLY A 164 17.21 4.60 -3.89
N ASN A 165 16.90 5.56 -3.02
CA ASN A 165 17.26 5.51 -1.60
C ASN A 165 16.60 4.33 -0.87
N SER A 166 15.29 4.13 -1.06
CA SER A 166 14.55 3.01 -0.46
C SER A 166 15.11 1.66 -0.95
N MET A 167 15.40 1.54 -2.25
CA MET A 167 16.02 0.33 -2.83
C MET A 167 17.36 0.01 -2.16
N ILE A 168 18.23 1.01 -2.00
CA ILE A 168 19.52 0.82 -1.32
C ILE A 168 19.33 0.41 0.14
N TYR A 169 18.44 1.09 0.87
CA TYR A 169 18.19 0.80 2.27
C TYR A 169 17.67 -0.64 2.46
N HIS A 170 16.66 -1.05 1.70
CA HIS A 170 16.09 -2.39 1.84
C HIS A 170 16.99 -3.48 1.27
N GLY A 171 17.76 -3.20 0.22
CA GLY A 171 18.81 -4.09 -0.29
C GLY A 171 19.88 -4.39 0.77
N LEU A 172 20.28 -3.40 1.57
CA LEU A 172 21.26 -3.64 2.63
C LEU A 172 20.67 -4.25 3.90
N ASN A 173 19.52 -3.73 4.34
CA ASN A 173 19.04 -3.93 5.70
C ASN A 173 17.86 -4.90 5.82
N SER A 174 17.17 -5.22 4.72
CA SER A 174 15.95 -6.04 4.77
C SER A 174 16.09 -7.35 4.02
N LEU A 175 16.57 -7.32 2.77
CA LEU A 175 16.68 -8.52 1.94
C LEU A 175 17.78 -9.47 2.43
N TYR A 176 17.53 -10.78 2.35
CA TYR A 176 18.47 -11.81 2.80
C TYR A 176 19.23 -12.49 1.66
N ASP A 177 18.72 -12.47 0.43
CA ASP A 177 19.38 -13.09 -0.73
C ASP A 177 20.42 -12.14 -1.34
N ASP A 178 21.69 -12.53 -1.36
CA ASP A 178 22.79 -11.65 -1.80
C ASP A 178 22.68 -11.20 -3.26
N GLY A 179 22.10 -12.03 -4.14
CA GLY A 179 21.80 -11.65 -5.53
C GLY A 179 20.78 -10.53 -5.59
N HIS A 180 19.64 -10.69 -4.88
CA HIS A 180 18.61 -9.67 -4.79
C HIS A 180 19.12 -8.38 -4.13
N ARG A 181 19.93 -8.50 -3.06
CA ARG A 181 20.56 -7.35 -2.37
C ARG A 181 21.43 -6.55 -3.34
N SER A 182 22.27 -7.23 -4.12
CA SER A 182 23.15 -6.61 -5.11
C SER A 182 22.35 -5.90 -6.21
N ILE A 183 21.27 -6.52 -6.70
CA ILE A 183 20.37 -5.93 -7.70
C ILE A 183 19.70 -4.67 -7.16
N TYR A 184 19.10 -4.74 -5.96
CA TYR A 184 18.46 -3.61 -5.31
C TYR A 184 19.45 -2.45 -5.08
N PHE A 185 20.64 -2.75 -4.57
CA PHE A 185 21.65 -1.75 -4.28
C PHE A 185 22.16 -1.07 -5.56
N GLY A 186 22.59 -1.86 -6.56
CA GLY A 186 23.17 -1.32 -7.78
C GLY A 186 22.15 -0.59 -8.66
N LEU A 187 20.92 -1.08 -8.76
CA LEU A 187 19.85 -0.36 -9.47
C LEU A 187 19.36 0.87 -8.69
N GLY A 188 19.32 0.80 -7.35
CA GLY A 188 18.98 1.94 -6.51
C GLY A 188 19.96 3.10 -6.69
N TYR A 189 21.25 2.80 -6.78
CA TYR A 189 22.28 3.77 -7.16
C TYR A 189 22.02 4.40 -8.54
N LYS A 190 21.67 3.59 -9.56
CA LYS A 190 21.34 4.12 -10.91
C LYS A 190 20.14 5.07 -10.87
N TYR A 191 19.12 4.77 -10.07
CA TYR A 191 17.97 5.64 -9.88
C TYR A 191 18.36 6.97 -9.21
N LEU A 192 19.19 6.96 -8.17
CA LEU A 192 19.72 8.18 -7.54
C LEU A 192 20.58 9.01 -8.50
N LYS A 193 21.51 8.36 -9.22
CA LYS A 193 22.37 9.03 -10.19
C LYS A 193 21.59 9.66 -11.34
N ARG A 194 20.49 9.03 -11.75
CA ARG A 194 19.56 9.60 -12.72
C ARG A 194 18.74 10.75 -12.12
N ALA A 195 18.32 10.64 -10.86
CA ALA A 195 17.52 11.67 -10.18
C ALA A 195 18.21 13.03 -10.20
N ILE A 196 19.50 13.10 -9.85
CA ILE A 196 20.27 14.36 -9.77
C ILE A 196 20.49 15.05 -11.12
N GLN A 197 20.06 14.45 -12.23
CA GLN A 197 20.09 15.05 -13.58
C GLN A 197 18.82 15.86 -13.89
N PHE A 198 17.81 15.79 -13.02
CA PHE A 198 16.50 16.41 -13.23
C PHE A 198 16.14 17.37 -12.09
N PRO A 199 15.15 18.26 -12.29
CA PRO A 199 14.71 19.19 -11.26
C PRO A 199 14.27 18.47 -9.97
N ILE A 200 14.89 18.84 -8.85
CA ILE A 200 14.58 18.38 -7.48
C ILE A 200 14.63 19.61 -6.57
N GLU A 201 13.92 19.56 -5.45
CA GLU A 201 14.03 20.55 -4.38
C GLU A 201 15.51 20.65 -3.87
N PRO A 202 16.05 21.86 -3.63
CA PRO A 202 17.49 22.03 -3.36
C PRO A 202 18.06 21.20 -2.21
N ASN A 203 17.35 21.05 -1.08
CA ASN A 203 17.84 20.25 0.04
C ASN A 203 17.93 18.77 -0.33
N ALA A 204 16.87 18.22 -0.93
CA ALA A 204 16.88 16.84 -1.40
C ALA A 204 17.95 16.60 -2.49
N LEU A 205 18.20 17.58 -3.38
CA LEU A 205 19.24 17.47 -4.40
C LEU A 205 20.64 17.34 -3.78
N ASN A 206 20.96 18.17 -2.78
CA ASN A 206 22.25 18.11 -2.09
C ASN A 206 22.45 16.76 -1.40
N ASP A 207 21.45 16.29 -0.66
CA ASP A 207 21.49 14.97 0.00
C ASP A 207 21.76 13.84 -1.00
N TYR A 208 21.13 13.89 -2.19
CA TYR A 208 21.30 12.87 -3.21
C TYR A 208 22.68 12.95 -3.89
N ILE A 209 23.21 14.15 -4.12
CA ILE A 209 24.57 14.33 -4.66
C ILE A 209 25.59 13.73 -3.69
N GLU A 210 25.51 14.06 -2.40
CA GLU A 210 26.40 13.53 -1.38
C GLU A 210 26.30 12.00 -1.30
N LYS A 211 25.07 11.46 -1.35
CA LYS A 211 24.84 10.01 -1.36
C LYS A 211 25.47 9.34 -2.58
N VAL A 212 25.31 9.90 -3.77
CA VAL A 212 25.91 9.38 -5.01
C VAL A 212 27.43 9.37 -4.90
N GLN A 213 28.04 10.47 -4.46
CA GLN A 213 29.50 10.56 -4.27
C GLN A 213 30.02 9.52 -3.26
N TYR A 214 29.30 9.36 -2.14
CA TYR A 214 29.61 8.34 -1.14
C TYR A 214 29.54 6.93 -1.73
N LEU A 215 28.49 6.61 -2.49
CA LEU A 215 28.32 5.30 -3.11
C LEU A 215 29.40 5.00 -4.15
N GLU A 216 29.73 5.96 -5.01
CA GLU A 216 30.80 5.80 -6.01
C GLU A 216 32.17 5.61 -5.36
N THR A 217 32.40 6.21 -4.18
CA THR A 217 33.67 6.07 -3.45
C THR A 217 33.76 4.76 -2.67
N GLN A 218 32.71 4.39 -1.94
CA GLN A 218 32.73 3.23 -1.03
C GLN A 218 32.39 1.91 -1.72
N TYR A 219 31.61 1.96 -2.80
CA TYR A 219 31.08 0.79 -3.50
C TYR A 219 31.36 0.92 -5.00
N THR A 220 32.62 1.02 -5.39
CA THR A 220 33.05 1.28 -6.79
C THR A 220 32.41 0.35 -7.82
N TRP A 221 32.06 -0.88 -7.44
CA TRP A 221 31.38 -1.84 -8.33
C TRP A 221 30.02 -1.34 -8.86
N VAL A 222 29.34 -0.42 -8.17
CA VAL A 222 28.02 0.06 -8.59
C VAL A 222 28.04 0.86 -9.89
N THR A 223 29.19 1.47 -10.25
CA THR A 223 29.29 2.31 -11.46
C THR A 223 29.12 1.48 -12.73
N ASP A 224 29.68 0.28 -12.74
CA ASP A 224 29.66 -0.63 -13.89
C ASP A 224 28.62 -1.75 -13.74
N TYR A 225 27.88 -1.77 -12.63
CA TYR A 225 26.93 -2.82 -12.32
C TYR A 225 25.75 -2.81 -13.29
N ASN A 226 25.63 -3.83 -14.14
CA ASN A 226 24.53 -3.97 -15.08
C ASN A 226 24.01 -5.42 -15.09
N PRO A 227 23.12 -5.79 -14.13
CA PRO A 227 22.64 -7.15 -14.03
C PRO A 227 21.73 -7.49 -15.21
N ASP A 228 21.79 -8.74 -15.68
CA ASP A 228 20.80 -9.25 -16.61
C ASP A 228 19.50 -9.59 -15.85
N LEU A 229 18.44 -8.82 -16.12
CA LEU A 229 17.14 -8.98 -15.49
C LEU A 229 16.18 -9.84 -16.33
N ASN A 230 16.58 -10.26 -17.54
CA ASN A 230 15.74 -11.00 -18.47
C ASN A 230 15.97 -12.52 -18.42
N ILE A 231 16.70 -13.00 -17.42
CA ILE A 231 16.91 -14.42 -17.16
C ILE A 231 15.56 -15.05 -16.79
N SER A 232 15.17 -16.13 -17.48
CA SER A 232 13.91 -16.83 -17.21
C SER A 232 14.08 -18.34 -17.23
N SER A 233 13.28 -19.04 -16.44
CA SER A 233 12.99 -20.45 -16.66
C SER A 233 12.05 -20.62 -17.86
N GLU A 234 12.17 -21.73 -18.60
CA GLU A 234 11.26 -22.08 -19.69
C GLU A 234 9.84 -22.34 -19.13
N SER A 235 8.82 -21.82 -19.81
CA SER A 235 7.42 -22.13 -19.51
C SER A 235 6.98 -23.35 -20.32
N SER A 236 6.18 -24.23 -19.73
CA SER A 236 5.79 -25.50 -20.37
C SER A 236 4.54 -25.37 -21.24
N THR A 237 3.72 -24.33 -21.05
CA THR A 237 2.46 -24.12 -21.78
C THR A 237 2.16 -22.64 -22.03
N ASN A 238 1.30 -22.35 -23.02
CA ASN A 238 0.82 -20.98 -23.30
C ASN A 238 0.01 -20.39 -22.13
N GLU A 239 -0.78 -21.21 -21.40
CA GLU A 239 -1.54 -20.74 -20.22
C GLU A 239 -0.56 -20.29 -19.11
N GLU A 240 0.51 -21.07 -18.89
CA GLU A 240 1.54 -20.73 -17.91
C GLU A 240 2.27 -19.43 -18.28
N GLU A 241 2.60 -19.22 -19.55
CA GLU A 241 3.25 -17.99 -20.01
C GLU A 241 2.35 -16.76 -19.76
N LEU A 242 1.07 -16.83 -20.17
CA LEU A 242 0.09 -15.77 -19.93
C LEU A 242 -0.09 -15.49 -18.43
N TYR A 243 -0.12 -16.54 -17.61
CA TYR A 243 -0.19 -16.42 -16.16
C TYR A 243 1.02 -15.70 -15.57
N ARG A 244 2.24 -16.06 -16.00
CA ARG A 244 3.48 -15.43 -15.51
C ARG A 244 3.56 -13.96 -15.93
N ILE A 245 3.18 -13.63 -17.17
CA ILE A 245 3.10 -12.23 -17.64
C ILE A 245 2.10 -11.44 -16.80
N TRP A 246 0.88 -11.96 -16.62
CA TRP A 246 -0.14 -11.32 -15.79
C TRP A 246 0.33 -11.11 -14.35
N CYS A 247 1.03 -12.09 -13.77
CA CYS A 247 1.61 -11.96 -12.42
C CYS A 247 2.69 -10.86 -12.36
N LEU A 248 3.57 -10.76 -13.37
CA LEU A 248 4.60 -9.73 -13.42
C LEU A 248 3.97 -8.33 -13.52
N GLU A 249 3.00 -8.15 -14.42
CA GLU A 249 2.31 -6.87 -14.66
C GLU A 249 1.52 -6.39 -13.43
N ASN A 250 0.94 -7.33 -12.69
CA ASN A 250 0.20 -7.04 -11.46
C ASN A 250 1.07 -7.08 -10.20
N VAL A 251 2.37 -7.35 -10.31
CA VAL A 251 3.32 -7.43 -9.18
C VAL A 251 2.88 -8.47 -8.12
N LEU A 252 2.70 -9.72 -8.55
CA LEU A 252 2.08 -10.78 -7.75
C LEU A 252 3.03 -11.92 -7.36
N PHE A 253 4.28 -11.92 -7.80
CA PHE A 253 5.27 -12.91 -7.32
C PHE A 253 5.79 -12.55 -5.93
N LEU A 254 5.92 -13.52 -5.02
CA LEU A 254 6.63 -13.39 -3.74
C LEU A 254 8.14 -13.29 -3.99
N ASN A 255 8.51 -12.24 -4.72
CA ASN A 255 9.83 -11.94 -5.23
C ASN A 255 9.99 -10.41 -5.22
N PRO A 256 10.97 -9.87 -4.48
CA PRO A 256 11.16 -8.43 -4.36
C PRO A 256 11.65 -7.84 -5.69
N LEU A 257 12.23 -8.63 -6.59
CA LEU A 257 12.60 -8.16 -7.92
C LEU A 257 11.38 -7.81 -8.77
N ASN A 258 10.20 -8.37 -8.47
CA ASN A 258 8.97 -8.02 -9.19
C ASN A 258 8.55 -6.57 -8.89
N ASP A 259 8.93 -6.01 -7.74
CA ASP A 259 8.65 -4.61 -7.38
C ASP A 259 9.45 -3.62 -8.25
N LEU A 260 10.50 -4.09 -8.93
CA LEU A 260 11.37 -3.27 -9.77
C LEU A 260 10.82 -3.07 -11.18
N GLY A 261 9.94 -3.98 -11.64
CA GLY A 261 9.35 -3.98 -12.97
C GLY A 261 8.97 -5.38 -13.44
N THR A 262 8.54 -5.49 -14.71
CA THR A 262 8.10 -6.74 -15.35
C THR A 262 9.28 -7.58 -15.87
N PHE A 263 10.34 -7.68 -15.07
CA PHE A 263 11.56 -8.40 -15.44
C PHE A 263 11.39 -9.91 -15.28
N LYS A 264 11.88 -10.69 -16.25
CA LYS A 264 11.66 -12.15 -16.25
C LYS A 264 12.35 -12.86 -15.08
N ILE A 265 13.44 -12.30 -14.54
CA ILE A 265 14.10 -12.84 -13.35
C ILE A 265 13.17 -12.91 -12.14
N ALA A 266 12.09 -12.13 -12.13
CA ALA A 266 11.12 -12.09 -11.04
C ALA A 266 9.95 -13.07 -11.20
N ASN A 267 9.92 -13.90 -12.25
CA ASN A 267 8.74 -14.71 -12.63
C ASN A 267 8.47 -15.95 -11.77
N HIS A 268 8.94 -15.99 -10.52
CA HIS A 268 8.85 -17.12 -9.59
C HIS A 268 8.81 -16.65 -8.13
N ASP A 269 8.52 -17.53 -7.18
CA ASP A 269 8.30 -17.22 -5.75
C ASP A 269 9.44 -17.73 -4.84
N PRO A 270 10.63 -17.07 -4.81
CA PRO A 270 11.80 -17.56 -4.05
C PRO A 270 11.72 -17.28 -2.53
N PHE A 271 10.72 -16.53 -2.06
CA PHE A 271 10.64 -16.15 -0.65
C PHE A 271 10.52 -17.35 0.30
N ALA A 272 11.31 -17.31 1.37
CA ALA A 272 11.44 -18.36 2.37
C ALA A 272 11.59 -17.74 3.76
N LEU A 273 11.50 -18.58 4.80
CA LEU A 273 11.90 -18.18 6.14
C LEU A 273 13.41 -18.38 6.32
N PRO A 274 14.05 -17.62 7.24
CA PRO A 274 15.45 -17.85 7.60
C PRO A 274 15.60 -19.19 8.35
N ASN A 275 16.86 -19.61 8.52
CA ASN A 275 17.19 -20.52 9.61
C ASN A 275 16.76 -19.89 10.95
N MET A 276 16.25 -20.71 11.87
CA MET A 276 15.75 -20.21 13.16
C MET A 276 16.41 -20.95 14.33
N VAL A 277 16.70 -20.22 15.39
CA VAL A 277 17.12 -20.76 16.68
C VAL A 277 15.88 -21.03 17.52
N ILE A 278 15.42 -22.28 17.51
CA ILE A 278 14.16 -22.72 18.15
C ILE A 278 14.35 -24.01 18.96
N THR A 279 13.45 -24.25 19.90
CA THR A 279 13.41 -25.51 20.64
C THR A 279 13.06 -26.68 19.71
N SER A 280 13.51 -27.88 20.06
CA SER A 280 13.25 -29.11 19.29
C SER A 280 11.76 -29.39 19.08
N GLU A 281 10.91 -29.02 20.04
CA GLU A 281 9.44 -29.15 19.94
C GLU A 281 8.84 -28.30 18.81
N LYS A 282 9.41 -27.12 18.55
CA LYS A 282 8.95 -26.18 17.51
C LYS A 282 9.66 -26.40 16.16
N ALA A 283 10.64 -27.33 16.10
CA ALA A 283 11.46 -27.57 14.91
C ALA A 283 10.60 -27.99 13.71
N GLY A 284 10.78 -27.29 12.59
CA GLY A 284 10.05 -27.56 11.33
C GLY A 284 8.62 -27.01 11.27
N SER A 285 7.97 -26.75 12.40
CA SER A 285 6.58 -26.25 12.45
C SER A 285 6.40 -24.90 11.75
N TYR A 286 7.32 -23.95 11.97
CA TYR A 286 7.27 -22.63 11.32
C TYR A 286 7.47 -22.69 9.81
N HIS A 287 8.45 -23.48 9.34
CA HIS A 287 8.70 -23.67 7.91
C HIS A 287 7.52 -24.37 7.22
N SER A 288 6.94 -25.38 7.88
CA SER A 288 5.73 -26.06 7.41
C SER A 288 4.55 -25.09 7.29
N PHE A 289 4.29 -24.29 8.33
CA PHE A 289 3.18 -23.34 8.31
C PHE A 289 3.37 -22.24 7.27
N PHE A 290 4.60 -21.74 7.10
CA PHE A 290 4.89 -20.75 6.06
C PHE A 290 4.77 -21.33 4.65
N ASN A 291 5.15 -22.60 4.42
CA ASN A 291 4.90 -23.28 3.16
C ASN A 291 3.41 -23.37 2.84
N GLN A 292 2.57 -23.62 3.85
CA GLN A 292 1.12 -23.58 3.68
C GLN A 292 0.63 -22.17 3.29
N ILE A 293 1.06 -21.13 4.01
CA ILE A 293 0.72 -19.72 3.70
C ILE A 293 1.09 -19.38 2.24
N LYS A 294 2.29 -19.78 1.79
CA LYS A 294 2.73 -19.57 0.41
C LYS A 294 1.85 -20.31 -0.60
N GLN A 295 1.55 -21.58 -0.35
CA GLN A 295 0.77 -22.39 -1.28
C GLN A 295 -0.66 -21.85 -1.42
N GLU A 296 -1.25 -21.39 -0.33
CA GLU A 296 -2.57 -20.77 -0.34
C GLU A 296 -2.57 -19.42 -1.07
N TYR A 297 -1.56 -18.57 -0.85
CA TYR A 297 -1.38 -17.34 -1.62
C TYR A 297 -1.28 -17.61 -3.13
N ILE A 298 -0.43 -18.56 -3.53
CA ILE A 298 -0.26 -18.95 -4.93
C ILE A 298 -1.58 -19.49 -5.52
N THR A 299 -2.36 -20.21 -4.72
CA THR A 299 -3.69 -20.71 -5.11
C THR A 299 -4.67 -19.56 -5.33
N ALA A 300 -4.75 -18.59 -4.41
CA ALA A 300 -5.58 -17.40 -4.57
C ALA A 300 -5.21 -16.62 -5.84
N ARG A 301 -3.92 -16.42 -6.07
CA ARG A 301 -3.38 -15.76 -7.27
C ARG A 301 -3.80 -16.47 -8.56
N LEU A 302 -3.67 -17.80 -8.61
CA LEU A 302 -4.08 -18.60 -9.76
C LEU A 302 -5.60 -18.54 -10.01
N PHE A 303 -6.40 -18.61 -8.94
CA PHE A 303 -7.85 -18.53 -9.07
C PHE A 303 -8.33 -17.17 -9.55
N LEU A 304 -7.69 -16.08 -9.12
CA LEU A 304 -7.98 -14.76 -9.67
C LEU A 304 -7.66 -14.70 -11.16
N PHE A 305 -6.49 -15.19 -11.58
CA PHE A 305 -6.09 -15.23 -12.99
C PHE A 305 -7.08 -16.00 -13.86
N ARG A 306 -7.46 -17.21 -13.44
CA ARG A 306 -8.41 -18.05 -14.20
C ARG A 306 -9.79 -17.41 -14.25
N GLY A 307 -10.27 -16.91 -13.12
CA GLY A 307 -11.55 -16.22 -13.04
C GLY A 307 -11.61 -14.93 -13.86
N SER A 308 -10.48 -14.29 -14.17
CA SER A 308 -10.45 -13.06 -14.97
C SER A 308 -10.20 -13.25 -16.45
N ASN A 309 -9.72 -14.42 -16.90
CA ASN A 309 -9.26 -14.63 -18.27
C ASN A 309 -10.10 -15.66 -19.07
N ASP A 310 -11.05 -16.35 -18.44
CA ASP A 310 -11.93 -17.32 -19.11
C ASP A 310 -13.39 -16.88 -19.07
N ASP A 311 -13.90 -16.39 -20.20
CA ASP A 311 -15.31 -16.03 -20.41
C ASP A 311 -16.14 -17.19 -20.98
N SER A 312 -15.54 -18.36 -21.18
CA SER A 312 -16.24 -19.53 -21.70
C SER A 312 -17.05 -20.22 -20.60
N GLU A 313 -18.13 -20.89 -20.99
CA GLU A 313 -18.89 -21.71 -20.05
C GLU A 313 -18.03 -22.90 -19.59
N HIS A 314 -17.67 -22.89 -18.31
CA HIS A 314 -16.91 -23.96 -17.70
C HIS A 314 -17.71 -25.27 -17.75
N TYR A 315 -17.05 -26.41 -18.01
CA TYR A 315 -17.76 -27.70 -18.16
C TYR A 315 -18.54 -28.12 -16.90
N ALA A 316 -18.12 -27.66 -15.71
CA ALA A 316 -18.83 -27.91 -14.45
C ALA A 316 -20.09 -27.05 -14.27
N ASP A 317 -20.26 -26.00 -15.06
CA ASP A 317 -21.50 -25.21 -15.08
C ASP A 317 -22.60 -25.87 -15.92
N ARG A 318 -22.25 -26.82 -16.80
CA ARG A 318 -23.19 -27.49 -17.71
C ARG A 318 -24.10 -28.44 -16.95
N GLY A 319 -25.40 -28.39 -17.25
CA GLY A 319 -26.40 -29.26 -16.62
C GLY A 319 -26.76 -28.86 -15.18
N VAL A 320 -26.25 -27.74 -14.67
CA VAL A 320 -26.69 -27.18 -13.40
C VAL A 320 -28.00 -26.42 -13.62
N LEU A 321 -29.11 -26.96 -13.10
CA LEU A 321 -30.41 -26.30 -13.15
C LEU A 321 -30.37 -25.02 -12.29
N ARG A 322 -30.54 -23.87 -12.94
CA ARG A 322 -30.61 -22.55 -12.30
C ARG A 322 -31.88 -21.86 -12.75
N TYR A 323 -32.57 -21.21 -11.82
CA TYR A 323 -33.69 -20.35 -12.17
C TYR A 323 -33.14 -19.00 -12.62
N ASP A 324 -33.52 -18.56 -13.82
CA ASP A 324 -33.26 -17.20 -14.26
C ASP A 324 -34.21 -16.27 -13.52
N MET A 325 -33.63 -15.48 -12.61
CA MET A 325 -34.38 -14.49 -11.82
C MET A 325 -34.63 -13.19 -12.60
N LEU A 326 -34.22 -13.12 -13.87
CA LEU A 326 -34.26 -11.92 -14.73
C LEU A 326 -33.51 -10.72 -14.11
N ASP A 327 -32.61 -10.99 -13.16
CA ASP A 327 -31.82 -9.99 -12.44
C ASP A 327 -30.44 -9.78 -13.08
N SER A 328 -30.12 -10.49 -14.18
CA SER A 328 -28.82 -10.46 -14.84
C SER A 328 -27.63 -10.83 -13.94
N SER A 329 -27.88 -11.52 -12.82
CA SER A 329 -26.82 -12.01 -11.94
C SER A 329 -26.04 -13.15 -12.60
N ILE A 330 -24.73 -13.18 -12.35
CA ILE A 330 -23.82 -14.21 -12.83
C ILE A 330 -23.61 -15.22 -11.71
N ASN A 331 -23.89 -16.49 -12.02
CA ASN A 331 -23.55 -17.63 -11.17
C ASN A 331 -22.77 -18.64 -12.01
N SER A 332 -21.44 -18.54 -11.97
CA SER A 332 -20.53 -19.38 -12.75
C SER A 332 -19.28 -19.76 -11.96
N ILE A 333 -18.58 -20.81 -12.39
CA ILE A 333 -17.27 -21.20 -11.84
C ILE A 333 -16.29 -20.04 -11.90
N GLN A 334 -16.32 -19.23 -12.96
CA GLN A 334 -15.51 -18.02 -13.09
C GLN A 334 -15.69 -17.08 -11.88
N THR A 335 -16.95 -16.74 -11.54
CA THR A 335 -17.24 -15.86 -10.40
C THR A 335 -16.88 -16.49 -9.06
N GLU A 336 -17.08 -17.81 -8.90
CA GLU A 336 -16.72 -18.52 -7.68
C GLU A 336 -15.21 -18.67 -7.50
N GLN A 337 -14.43 -18.74 -8.58
CA GLN A 337 -12.96 -18.68 -8.52
C GLN A 337 -12.48 -17.34 -7.96
N ILE A 338 -13.03 -16.21 -8.43
CA ILE A 338 -12.66 -14.88 -7.91
C ILE A 338 -13.07 -14.73 -6.44
N LYS A 339 -14.29 -15.14 -6.07
CA LYS A 339 -14.75 -15.13 -4.67
C LYS A 339 -13.86 -16.01 -3.78
N THR A 340 -13.45 -17.18 -4.27
CA THR A 340 -12.56 -18.08 -3.53
C THR A 340 -11.16 -17.49 -3.40
N ALA A 341 -10.63 -16.87 -4.44
CA ALA A 341 -9.37 -16.13 -4.38
C ALA A 341 -9.41 -15.03 -3.31
N PHE A 342 -10.52 -14.27 -3.25
CA PHE A 342 -10.74 -13.26 -2.23
C PHE A 342 -10.72 -13.86 -0.81
N ARG A 343 -11.47 -14.95 -0.58
CA ARG A 343 -11.56 -15.62 0.73
C ARG A 343 -10.21 -16.12 1.20
N ILE A 344 -9.49 -16.83 0.33
CA ILE A 344 -8.16 -17.35 0.64
C ILE A 344 -7.24 -16.18 1.00
N ALA A 345 -7.14 -15.17 0.13
CA ALA A 345 -6.25 -14.03 0.34
C ALA A 345 -6.53 -13.28 1.65
N TYR A 346 -7.81 -13.06 1.98
CA TYR A 346 -8.19 -12.41 3.22
C TYR A 346 -7.87 -13.27 4.45
N SER A 347 -8.04 -14.59 4.37
CA SER A 347 -7.74 -15.51 5.48
C SER A 347 -6.25 -15.55 5.85
N LEU A 348 -5.36 -15.19 4.92
CA LEU A 348 -3.91 -15.20 5.15
C LEU A 348 -3.49 -14.20 6.25
N PHE A 349 -4.21 -13.10 6.44
CA PHE A 349 -3.93 -12.14 7.51
C PHE A 349 -4.04 -12.78 8.90
N ASP A 350 -5.10 -13.55 9.15
CA ASP A 350 -5.24 -14.26 10.42
C ASP A 350 -4.20 -15.38 10.55
N LYS A 351 -3.83 -16.07 9.46
CA LYS A 351 -2.74 -17.07 9.51
C LYS A 351 -1.40 -16.45 9.88
N ILE A 352 -1.08 -15.27 9.35
CA ILE A 352 0.09 -14.49 9.77
C ILE A 352 0.01 -14.17 11.27
N SER A 353 -1.18 -13.91 11.79
CA SER A 353 -1.38 -13.66 13.23
C SER A 353 -1.14 -14.90 14.08
N TYR A 354 -1.66 -16.05 13.68
CA TYR A 354 -1.35 -17.32 14.35
C TYR A 354 0.14 -17.62 14.32
N PHE A 355 0.80 -17.33 13.20
CA PHE A 355 2.24 -17.48 13.08
C PHE A 355 2.97 -16.58 14.10
N LEU A 356 2.67 -15.28 14.12
CA LEU A 356 3.29 -14.31 15.03
C LEU A 356 3.00 -14.62 16.50
N ASN A 357 1.77 -15.02 16.84
CA ASN A 357 1.39 -15.39 18.21
C ASN A 357 2.25 -16.55 18.72
N SER A 358 2.48 -17.56 17.89
CA SER A 358 3.31 -18.71 18.24
C SER A 358 4.81 -18.41 18.20
N TYR A 359 5.26 -17.60 17.25
CA TYR A 359 6.68 -17.27 17.08
C TYR A 359 7.20 -16.35 18.18
N LEU A 360 6.43 -15.33 18.54
CA LEU A 360 6.78 -14.36 19.59
C LEU A 360 6.32 -14.77 20.99
N ASP A 361 5.71 -15.95 21.13
CA ASP A 361 5.16 -16.48 22.39
C ASP A 361 4.23 -15.46 23.11
N LEU A 362 3.32 -14.83 22.35
CA LEU A 362 2.44 -13.75 22.86
C LEU A 362 1.35 -14.23 23.84
N ASP A 363 1.21 -15.55 24.02
CA ASP A 363 0.22 -16.23 24.88
C ASP A 363 -1.24 -15.76 24.66
N ILE A 364 -1.58 -15.44 23.41
CA ILE A 364 -2.97 -15.13 23.05
C ILE A 364 -3.70 -16.44 22.81
N LYS A 365 -4.83 -16.62 23.52
CA LYS A 365 -5.72 -17.78 23.34
C LYS A 365 -6.13 -17.91 21.88
N GLU A 366 -6.03 -19.11 21.32
CA GLU A 366 -6.24 -19.39 19.88
C GLU A 366 -7.50 -18.72 19.30
N HIS A 367 -8.67 -18.91 19.92
CA HIS A 367 -9.94 -18.32 19.44
C HIS A 367 -10.00 -16.78 19.46
N LYS A 368 -9.01 -16.09 20.03
CA LYS A 368 -8.88 -14.64 20.05
C LYS A 368 -7.82 -14.12 19.07
N VAL A 369 -7.02 -15.01 18.47
CA VAL A 369 -5.99 -14.61 17.53
C VAL A 369 -6.63 -14.16 16.23
N ASN A 370 -6.39 -12.90 15.87
CA ASN A 370 -6.75 -12.33 14.58
C ASN A 370 -5.81 -11.16 14.28
N PHE A 371 -5.72 -10.80 13.01
CA PHE A 371 -4.76 -9.79 12.52
C PHE A 371 -5.02 -8.39 13.03
N ARG A 372 -6.24 -8.15 13.51
CA ARG A 372 -6.65 -6.88 14.07
C ARG A 372 -6.11 -6.68 15.49
N THR A 373 -6.26 -7.69 16.33
CA THR A 373 -6.08 -7.55 17.78
C THR A 373 -4.73 -8.05 18.28
N ILE A 374 -3.96 -8.77 17.45
CA ILE A 374 -2.66 -9.31 17.84
C ILE A 374 -1.68 -8.24 18.35
N TRP A 375 -1.80 -7.00 17.86
CA TRP A 375 -0.93 -5.88 18.21
C TRP A 375 -1.14 -5.36 19.62
N PHE A 376 -2.34 -5.53 20.19
CA PHE A 376 -2.75 -4.86 21.42
C PHE A 376 -2.85 -5.81 22.62
N ASP A 377 -2.54 -5.29 23.81
CA ASP A 377 -2.77 -5.96 25.08
C ASP A 377 -4.25 -5.88 25.51
N LYS A 378 -4.59 -6.43 26.68
CA LYS A 378 -5.96 -6.41 27.21
C LYS A 378 -6.47 -5.01 27.58
N LYS A 379 -5.59 -4.02 27.67
CA LYS A 379 -5.90 -2.61 27.97
C LYS A 379 -6.00 -1.75 26.71
N GLY A 380 -5.77 -2.33 25.53
CA GLY A 380 -5.76 -1.62 24.26
C GLY A 380 -4.45 -0.92 23.94
N ASN A 381 -3.38 -1.13 24.72
CA ASN A 381 -2.06 -0.57 24.40
C ASN A 381 -1.33 -1.49 23.43
N LEU A 382 -0.52 -0.93 22.53
CA LEU A 382 0.38 -1.71 21.69
C LEU A 382 1.31 -2.56 22.59
N ARG A 383 1.47 -3.85 22.28
CA ARG A 383 2.21 -4.79 23.13
C ARG A 383 3.68 -4.43 23.21
N GLU A 384 4.25 -4.58 24.40
CA GLU A 384 5.69 -4.40 24.61
C GLU A 384 6.53 -5.34 23.77
N ASP A 385 6.01 -6.54 23.44
CA ASP A 385 6.65 -7.52 22.57
C ASP A 385 7.04 -6.94 21.21
N PHE A 386 6.23 -6.01 20.70
CA PHE A 386 6.45 -5.26 19.46
C PHE A 386 7.23 -3.97 19.70
N ILE A 387 6.84 -3.16 20.69
CA ILE A 387 7.45 -1.83 20.94
C ILE A 387 8.95 -1.93 21.24
N LYS A 388 9.37 -2.95 22.00
CA LYS A 388 10.78 -3.13 22.38
C LYS A 388 11.67 -3.56 21.22
N LYS A 389 11.08 -3.97 20.09
CA LYS A 389 11.81 -4.45 18.91
C LYS A 389 11.83 -3.36 17.83
N ARG A 390 13.04 -3.02 17.34
CA ARG A 390 13.20 -2.15 16.17
C ARG A 390 13.03 -2.92 14.86
N ASN A 391 11.94 -3.67 14.76
CA ASN A 391 11.63 -4.48 13.59
C ASN A 391 10.71 -3.70 12.63
N LEU A 392 11.32 -3.12 11.59
CA LEU A 392 10.60 -2.31 10.61
C LEU A 392 9.53 -3.11 9.85
N MET A 393 9.73 -4.42 9.66
CA MET A 393 8.80 -5.26 8.91
C MET A 393 7.56 -5.61 9.75
N PHE A 394 7.71 -5.82 11.05
CA PHE A 394 6.54 -5.95 11.94
C PHE A 394 5.78 -4.63 12.06
N ARG A 395 6.47 -3.49 12.05
CA ARG A 395 5.80 -2.19 11.91
C ARG A 395 5.01 -2.10 10.61
N ALA A 396 5.58 -2.55 9.48
CA ALA A 396 4.87 -2.59 8.21
C ALA A 396 3.58 -3.44 8.27
N LEU A 397 3.62 -4.61 8.92
CA LEU A 397 2.44 -5.45 9.17
C LEU A 397 1.40 -4.76 10.05
N TYR A 398 1.82 -4.05 11.09
CA TYR A 398 0.92 -3.24 11.91
C TYR A 398 0.19 -2.19 11.07
N TRP A 399 0.90 -1.48 10.19
CA TRP A 399 0.28 -0.52 9.27
C TRP A 399 -0.65 -1.17 8.25
N ILE A 400 -0.40 -2.41 7.82
CA ILE A 400 -1.38 -3.19 7.03
C ILE A 400 -2.64 -3.47 7.86
N SER A 401 -2.52 -3.74 9.17
CA SER A 401 -3.70 -3.95 10.02
C SER A 401 -4.60 -2.71 10.06
N LYS A 402 -4.00 -1.50 10.10
CA LYS A 402 -4.73 -0.22 10.04
C LYS A 402 -5.44 0.01 8.70
N ASP A 403 -4.95 -0.59 7.62
CA ASP A 403 -5.61 -0.55 6.30
C ASP A 403 -6.86 -1.45 6.22
N LEU A 404 -6.90 -2.55 6.97
CA LEU A 404 -8.00 -3.53 6.90
C LEU A 404 -9.11 -3.24 7.93
N PHE A 405 -8.70 -2.65 9.06
CA PHE A 405 -9.45 -2.30 10.27
C PHE A 405 -10.32 -1.04 10.22
N TYR A 406 -11.64 -1.08 9.93
CA TYR A 406 -12.53 0.11 10.04
C TYR A 406 -13.21 0.26 11.42
N ASN A 407 -13.07 1.45 12.03
CA ASN A 407 -13.97 2.09 13.01
C ASN A 407 -14.45 1.19 14.15
N ASP A 408 -13.57 0.97 15.10
CA ASP A 408 -13.80 0.20 16.32
C ASP A 408 -12.89 0.78 17.42
N ASP A 409 -13.08 0.40 18.68
CA ASP A 409 -12.43 0.96 19.88
C ASP A 409 -10.89 1.02 19.83
N GLN A 410 -10.27 0.35 18.84
CA GLN A 410 -8.82 0.23 18.64
C GLN A 410 -8.23 1.12 17.53
N TYR A 411 -9.05 1.67 16.62
CA TYR A 411 -8.55 2.50 15.51
C TYR A 411 -9.43 3.73 15.28
N GLU A 412 -8.83 4.92 15.33
CA GLU A 412 -9.53 6.21 15.22
C GLU A 412 -9.86 6.62 13.76
N SER A 413 -9.13 6.10 12.76
CA SER A 413 -9.31 6.48 11.36
C SER A 413 -9.00 5.35 10.39
N VAL A 414 -9.57 5.43 9.18
CA VAL A 414 -9.38 4.42 8.13
C VAL A 414 -8.44 4.92 7.07
N LEU A 415 -7.29 4.25 6.99
CA LEU A 415 -6.25 4.60 6.05
C LEU A 415 -6.62 4.28 4.61
N GLU A 416 -7.39 3.22 4.38
CA GLU A 416 -7.73 2.73 3.04
C GLU A 416 -9.21 3.00 2.72
N PRO A 417 -9.54 3.89 1.77
CA PRO A 417 -10.91 4.23 1.41
C PRO A 417 -11.83 3.03 1.11
N ASP A 418 -11.29 1.93 0.61
CA ASP A 418 -12.08 0.72 0.29
C ASP A 418 -12.24 -0.26 1.47
N ALA A 419 -11.59 -0.03 2.62
CA ALA A 419 -11.50 -1.02 3.70
C ALA A 419 -12.87 -1.50 4.20
N SER A 420 -13.82 -0.57 4.39
CA SER A 420 -15.18 -0.87 4.86
C SER A 420 -15.93 -1.77 3.87
N GLU A 421 -15.80 -1.50 2.57
CA GLU A 421 -16.40 -2.30 1.51
C GLU A 421 -15.74 -3.68 1.41
N ILE A 422 -14.41 -3.77 1.54
CA ILE A 422 -13.68 -5.05 1.55
C ILE A 422 -14.11 -5.92 2.75
N VAL A 423 -14.22 -5.34 3.95
CA VAL A 423 -14.70 -6.05 5.14
C VAL A 423 -16.14 -6.53 4.95
N LYS A 424 -16.99 -5.68 4.37
CA LYS A 424 -18.37 -6.04 4.03
C LYS A 424 -18.42 -7.18 3.02
N MET A 425 -17.66 -7.10 1.93
CA MET A 425 -17.54 -8.17 0.93
C MET A 425 -17.11 -9.47 1.57
N ARG A 426 -16.08 -9.45 2.42
CA ARG A 426 -15.62 -10.65 3.13
C ARG A 426 -16.74 -11.32 3.91
N ASN A 427 -17.48 -10.57 4.70
CA ASN A 427 -18.59 -11.10 5.49
C ASN A 427 -19.68 -11.72 4.60
N TYR A 428 -20.04 -11.03 3.51
CA TYR A 428 -21.08 -11.52 2.61
C TYR A 428 -20.64 -12.71 1.77
N ILE A 429 -19.41 -12.73 1.25
CA ILE A 429 -18.87 -13.86 0.49
C ILE A 429 -18.75 -15.10 1.37
N GLU A 430 -18.38 -14.96 2.65
CA GLU A 430 -18.16 -16.10 3.54
C GLU A 430 -19.45 -16.64 4.17
N HIS A 431 -20.39 -15.76 4.52
CA HIS A 431 -21.49 -16.12 5.43
C HIS A 431 -22.90 -15.70 4.96
N LYS A 432 -23.03 -14.98 3.83
CA LYS A 432 -24.34 -14.46 3.38
C LYS A 432 -24.51 -14.61 1.86
N SER A 433 -25.57 -14.02 1.32
CA SER A 433 -25.81 -14.00 -0.12
C SER A 433 -24.98 -12.90 -0.80
N PHE A 434 -24.24 -13.23 -1.84
CA PHE A 434 -23.38 -12.31 -2.57
C PHE A 434 -23.60 -12.43 -4.09
N LYS A 435 -24.12 -11.37 -4.71
CA LYS A 435 -24.51 -11.33 -6.12
C LYS A 435 -23.51 -10.55 -6.97
N VAL A 436 -23.21 -11.07 -8.16
CA VAL A 436 -22.25 -10.49 -9.11
C VAL A 436 -22.96 -10.22 -10.44
N TYR A 437 -22.66 -9.09 -11.09
CA TYR A 437 -23.29 -8.68 -12.36
C TYR A 437 -22.26 -8.30 -13.44
N LYS A 438 -22.57 -8.52 -14.72
CA LYS A 438 -21.63 -8.30 -15.86
C LYS A 438 -21.25 -6.84 -16.09
N LYS A 439 -22.18 -5.92 -15.84
CA LYS A 439 -21.94 -4.48 -15.86
C LYS A 439 -22.39 -3.91 -14.54
N ALA A 440 -21.89 -2.75 -14.18
CA ALA A 440 -22.62 -1.88 -13.27
C ALA A 440 -23.96 -1.59 -13.94
N PHE A 441 -24.99 -2.41 -13.68
CA PHE A 441 -26.36 -1.96 -13.89
C PHE A 441 -26.48 -0.73 -13.01
N GLN A 442 -26.47 0.44 -13.64
CA GLN A 442 -26.75 1.68 -12.94
C GLN A 442 -28.05 1.45 -12.19
N LYS A 443 -28.03 1.78 -10.89
CA LYS A 443 -29.17 1.76 -9.95
C LYS A 443 -30.45 2.45 -10.50
N GLU A 444 -30.36 3.08 -11.66
CA GLU A 444 -31.39 3.80 -12.40
C GLU A 444 -32.49 2.90 -13.02
N THR A 445 -32.22 1.61 -13.31
CA THR A 445 -33.20 0.80 -14.08
C THR A 445 -34.18 -0.03 -13.23
N ALA A 446 -33.87 -0.34 -11.97
CA ALA A 446 -34.82 -1.03 -11.05
C ALA A 446 -34.36 -1.01 -9.58
N PRO A 447 -34.42 0.12 -8.85
CA PRO A 447 -33.92 0.21 -7.47
C PRO A 447 -34.51 -0.85 -6.51
N ASP A 448 -35.77 -1.26 -6.71
CA ASP A 448 -36.45 -2.23 -5.83
C ASP A 448 -35.95 -3.67 -5.98
N MET A 449 -35.45 -4.07 -7.16
CA MET A 449 -34.87 -5.42 -7.36
C MET A 449 -33.47 -5.56 -6.73
N PHE A 450 -32.77 -4.43 -6.54
CA PHE A 450 -31.47 -4.37 -5.87
C PHE A 450 -31.58 -4.07 -4.36
N LEU A 451 -32.77 -3.74 -3.87
CA LEU A 451 -33.11 -3.59 -2.44
C LEU A 451 -33.34 -4.95 -1.76
N ASP A 452 -32.68 -6.00 -2.23
CA ASP A 452 -32.60 -7.25 -1.50
C ASP A 452 -31.73 -7.05 -0.25
N LYS A 453 -32.37 -6.86 0.91
CA LYS A 453 -31.68 -6.77 2.21
C LYS A 453 -30.87 -8.03 2.56
N MET A 454 -31.11 -9.16 1.87
CA MET A 454 -30.41 -10.42 2.09
C MET A 454 -29.06 -10.50 1.38
N SER A 455 -28.88 -9.76 0.27
CA SER A 455 -27.73 -9.90 -0.61
C SER A 455 -26.87 -8.63 -0.73
N TYR A 456 -25.56 -8.80 -0.77
CA TYR A 456 -24.66 -7.71 -1.19
C TYR A 456 -24.32 -7.89 -2.67
N SER A 457 -24.48 -6.81 -3.45
CA SER A 457 -24.42 -6.82 -4.91
C SER A 457 -23.25 -5.96 -5.39
N VAL A 458 -22.40 -6.51 -6.25
CA VAL A 458 -21.26 -5.81 -6.87
C VAL A 458 -21.14 -6.16 -8.36
N SER A 459 -20.45 -5.33 -9.14
CA SER A 459 -20.09 -5.72 -10.51
C SER A 459 -18.94 -6.75 -10.51
N LEU A 460 -18.80 -7.50 -11.59
CA LEU A 460 -17.67 -8.42 -11.79
C LEU A 460 -16.34 -7.68 -11.75
N GLU A 461 -16.27 -6.49 -12.34
CA GLU A 461 -15.10 -5.62 -12.33
C GLU A 461 -14.76 -5.16 -10.90
N GLU A 462 -15.76 -4.74 -10.12
CA GLU A 462 -15.56 -4.34 -8.73
C GLU A 462 -15.06 -5.52 -7.89
N LEU A 463 -15.64 -6.71 -8.06
CA LEU A 463 -15.18 -7.93 -7.41
C LEU A 463 -13.73 -8.23 -7.79
N TYR A 464 -13.37 -8.18 -9.08
CA TYR A 464 -12.00 -8.40 -9.55
C TYR A 464 -11.02 -7.39 -8.93
N MET A 465 -11.31 -6.09 -9.04
CA MET A 465 -10.42 -5.02 -8.57
C MET A 465 -10.19 -5.09 -7.06
N LYS A 466 -11.25 -5.34 -6.27
CA LYS A 466 -11.13 -5.50 -4.82
C LYS A 466 -10.43 -6.81 -4.44
N THR A 467 -10.62 -7.89 -5.19
CA THR A 467 -9.89 -9.14 -4.98
C THR A 467 -8.41 -8.99 -5.28
N LEU A 468 -8.05 -8.35 -6.40
CA LEU A 468 -6.66 -8.04 -6.76
C LEU A 468 -5.99 -7.20 -5.67
N LYS A 469 -6.69 -6.19 -5.14
CA LYS A 469 -6.20 -5.37 -4.03
C LYS A 469 -5.91 -6.19 -2.78
N VAL A 470 -6.83 -7.07 -2.36
CA VAL A 470 -6.62 -7.96 -1.20
C VAL A 470 -5.44 -8.91 -1.43
N ILE A 471 -5.30 -9.47 -2.65
CA ILE A 471 -4.15 -10.33 -2.98
C ILE A 471 -2.83 -9.55 -2.89
N LYS A 472 -2.77 -8.33 -3.42
CA LYS A 472 -1.58 -7.47 -3.30
C LYS A 472 -1.24 -7.17 -1.85
N THR A 473 -2.24 -6.84 -1.02
CA THR A 473 -2.03 -6.59 0.41
C THR A 473 -1.60 -7.87 1.15
N ALA A 474 -2.13 -9.04 0.79
CA ALA A 474 -1.68 -10.32 1.34
C ALA A 474 -0.24 -10.63 0.94
N ARG A 475 0.16 -10.34 -0.30
CA ARG A 475 1.54 -10.47 -0.78
C ARG A 475 2.49 -9.63 0.07
N GLU A 476 2.17 -8.35 0.28
CA GLU A 476 2.93 -7.45 1.15
C GLU A 476 3.11 -8.06 2.54
N ALA A 477 2.01 -8.52 3.15
CA ALA A 477 2.02 -9.09 4.49
C ALA A 477 2.88 -10.37 4.59
N ILE A 478 2.82 -11.26 3.60
CA ILE A 478 3.67 -12.48 3.58
C ILE A 478 5.15 -12.12 3.47
N MET A 479 5.49 -11.14 2.62
CA MET A 479 6.86 -10.67 2.47
C MET A 479 7.36 -10.05 3.78
N TYR A 480 6.57 -9.18 4.42
CA TYR A 480 6.95 -8.57 5.70
C TYR A 480 7.01 -9.57 6.86
N LEU A 481 6.19 -10.62 6.84
CA LEU A 481 6.34 -11.71 7.80
C LEU A 481 7.73 -12.35 7.65
N SER A 482 8.08 -12.82 6.45
CA SER A 482 9.38 -13.46 6.21
C SER A 482 10.56 -12.56 6.58
N LEU A 483 10.57 -11.31 6.09
CA LEU A 483 11.64 -10.35 6.38
C LEU A 483 11.70 -9.96 7.86
N GLY A 484 10.55 -9.88 8.53
CA GLY A 484 10.46 -9.60 9.96
C GLY A 484 11.04 -10.72 10.80
N ILE A 485 10.75 -11.97 10.46
CA ILE A 485 11.36 -13.13 11.14
C ILE A 485 12.86 -13.19 10.88
N GLN A 486 13.30 -12.91 9.65
CA GLN A 486 14.73 -12.80 9.32
C GLN A 486 15.45 -11.75 10.16
N TRP A 487 14.80 -10.61 10.43
CA TRP A 487 15.34 -9.58 11.32
C TRP A 487 15.48 -10.09 12.75
N GLU A 488 14.43 -10.70 13.31
CA GLU A 488 14.46 -11.24 14.68
C GLU A 488 15.52 -12.32 14.87
N GLU A 489 15.68 -13.24 13.91
CA GLU A 489 16.69 -14.29 14.01
C GLU A 489 18.12 -13.72 13.92
N ARG A 490 18.36 -12.69 13.11
CA ARG A 490 19.67 -12.01 13.08
C ARG A 490 20.01 -11.35 14.41
N GLU A 491 19.03 -10.73 15.06
CA GLU A 491 19.21 -10.09 16.37
C GLU A 491 19.41 -11.09 17.53
N LYS A 492 19.06 -12.37 17.33
CA LYS A 492 19.39 -13.44 18.30
C LYS A 492 20.82 -13.97 18.14
N GLU A 493 21.40 -13.81 16.96
CA GLU A 493 22.76 -14.26 16.62
C GLU A 493 23.83 -13.20 16.96
N SER A 494 23.45 -11.93 17.07
CA SER A 494 24.31 -10.81 17.48
C SER A 494 24.45 -10.67 18.99
#